data_AF-A0AAJ0BFU9-F1
#
_entry.id   AF-A0AAJ0BFU9-F1
#
_cell.length_a   1.000
_cell.length_b   1.000
_cell.length_c   1.000
_cell.angle_alpha   90.00
_cell.angle_beta   90.00
_cell.angle_gamma   90.00
#
_symmetry.space_group_name_H-M   'P 1'
#
loop_
_entity.id
_entity.type
_entity.pdbx_description
1 polymer ?
#
loop_
_entity_poly.entity_id
_entity_poly.type
_entity_poly.pdbx_seq_one_letter_code
_entity_poly.pdbx_strand_id
1 'polypeptide(L)'
;MPYQKIGFGQCGLVFTKPGSAHVVKIARPYFWDALWEDFLSHLRLFKALSLHSDTQCHIPRVYSYVNKDNTAWWDANTALLPPNSDFPLPSQALITERILPLPKIIRHALIDKFCPAALRESAKANPLNNDCLARMYLGRRRTPNAPPTPNFSLRNFNFCLDQMLELELPVEDYAREMAACLAIIHWHARMDGYDIEFVLGSDAELSYTTNVTESLGMDVKQLEELPKHTDIEVLQRLNFQRRAVRLWVLDFNLCTRFPTDDAFFLEHEEEIIHQLVLAFFENDPYYPLPLMEMNVDRELWSIFRQEYERKAAEILHATEALQHLPRKFLNACVEREQKKLEKGLGHGHRDFKG
;
A
#
# COMPACT_ATOMS: atom_id res chain seq x y z
N MET A 1 3.34 28.17 -6.40
CA MET A 1 3.02 27.22 -7.48
C MET A 1 1.65 26.60 -7.20
N PRO A 2 0.82 26.37 -8.23
CA PRO A 2 -0.50 25.74 -8.06
C PRO A 2 -0.38 24.25 -7.69
N TYR A 3 -1.45 23.71 -7.11
CA TYR A 3 -1.60 22.27 -6.88
C TYR A 3 -1.82 21.52 -8.20
N GLN A 4 -1.39 20.26 -8.23
CA GLN A 4 -1.60 19.32 -9.32
C GLN A 4 -2.41 18.12 -8.82
N LYS A 5 -3.42 17.68 -9.57
CA LYS A 5 -4.21 16.48 -9.28
C LYS A 5 -3.42 15.24 -9.69
N ILE A 6 -3.02 14.43 -8.72
CA ILE A 6 -2.20 13.22 -8.93
C ILE A 6 -2.99 11.94 -8.69
N GLY A 7 -4.10 12.00 -7.96
CA GLY A 7 -4.95 10.84 -7.67
C GLY A 7 -6.43 11.19 -7.64
N PHE A 8 -7.27 10.18 -7.79
CA PHE A 8 -8.70 10.27 -7.57
C PHE A 8 -9.21 8.90 -7.14
N GLY A 9 -10.25 8.91 -6.31
CA GLY A 9 -11.00 7.73 -5.91
C GLY A 9 -12.44 8.09 -5.61
N GLN A 10 -13.17 7.14 -5.03
CA GLN A 10 -14.56 7.34 -4.64
C GLN A 10 -14.70 8.43 -3.56
N CYS A 11 -13.81 8.44 -2.56
CA CYS A 11 -13.92 9.39 -1.45
C CYS A 11 -13.38 10.79 -1.76
N GLY A 12 -12.50 10.96 -2.75
CA GLY A 12 -11.81 12.23 -2.91
C GLY A 12 -10.89 12.37 -4.12
N LEU A 13 -10.33 13.57 -4.23
CA LEU A 13 -9.25 13.90 -5.15
C LEU A 13 -7.96 14.14 -4.37
N VAL A 14 -6.83 13.67 -4.91
CA VAL A 14 -5.53 13.82 -4.27
C VAL A 14 -4.69 14.82 -5.05
N PHE A 15 -4.23 15.85 -4.34
CA PHE A 15 -3.45 16.94 -4.89
C PHE A 15 -2.05 17.00 -4.27
N THR A 16 -1.09 17.52 -5.01
CA THR A 16 0.25 17.84 -4.50
C THR A 16 0.70 19.19 -5.02
N LYS A 17 1.55 19.90 -4.26
CA LYS A 17 2.29 21.05 -4.78
C LYS A 17 3.63 20.55 -5.34
N PRO A 18 4.07 21.00 -6.52
CA PRO A 18 5.42 20.69 -7.00
C PRO A 18 6.48 21.02 -5.95
N GLY A 19 7.41 20.08 -5.70
CA GLY A 19 8.44 20.20 -4.66
C GLY A 19 7.97 19.89 -3.23
N SER A 20 6.69 19.58 -3.02
CA SER A 20 6.18 19.18 -1.71
C SER A 20 6.36 17.67 -1.44
N ALA A 21 6.70 17.35 -0.19
CA ALA A 21 6.71 15.99 0.36
C ALA A 21 5.36 15.55 0.95
N HIS A 22 4.29 16.35 0.78
CA HIS A 22 2.94 15.99 1.22
C HIS A 22 1.91 16.03 0.09
N VAL A 23 0.80 15.33 0.32
CA VAL A 23 -0.40 15.37 -0.50
C VAL A 23 -1.58 15.91 0.31
N VAL A 24 -2.59 16.41 -0.40
CA VAL A 24 -3.86 16.84 0.16
C VAL A 24 -4.96 16.02 -0.50
N LYS A 25 -5.58 15.10 0.25
CA LYS A 25 -6.77 14.35 -0.17
C LYS A 25 -8.00 15.17 0.23
N ILE A 26 -8.71 15.70 -0.76
CA ILE A 26 -9.90 16.52 -0.54
C ILE A 26 -11.14 15.66 -0.82
N ALA A 27 -12.07 15.62 0.14
CA ALA A 27 -13.27 14.80 0.05
C ALA A 27 -14.24 15.30 -1.03
N ARG A 28 -14.86 14.36 -1.74
CA ARG A 28 -16.04 14.61 -2.57
C ARG A 28 -17.26 14.92 -1.69
N PRO A 29 -18.30 15.59 -2.23
CA PRO A 29 -19.57 15.76 -1.52
C PRO A 29 -20.10 14.42 -1.04
N TYR A 30 -20.67 14.37 0.16
CA TYR A 30 -21.18 13.16 0.83
C TYR A 30 -20.13 12.14 1.29
N PHE A 31 -18.83 12.37 1.06
CA PHE A 31 -17.74 11.49 1.51
C PHE A 31 -16.90 12.08 2.66
N TRP A 32 -17.45 13.06 3.38
CA TRP A 32 -16.76 13.71 4.50
C TRP A 32 -16.50 12.73 5.65
N ASP A 33 -17.51 11.96 6.03
CA ASP A 33 -17.39 10.95 7.09
C ASP A 33 -16.40 9.86 6.67
N ALA A 34 -16.43 9.42 5.41
CA ALA A 34 -15.46 8.45 4.89
C ALA A 34 -14.01 8.97 4.94
N LEU A 35 -13.77 10.27 4.70
CA LEU A 35 -12.43 10.87 4.85
C LEU A 35 -12.02 10.99 6.33
N TRP A 36 -12.97 11.23 7.24
CA TRP A 36 -12.70 11.20 8.67
C TRP A 36 -12.36 9.78 9.16
N GLU A 37 -13.06 8.78 8.64
CA GLU A 37 -12.78 7.37 8.90
C GLU A 37 -11.40 6.95 8.39
N ASP A 38 -11.00 7.41 7.20
CA ASP A 38 -9.64 7.27 6.68
C ASP A 38 -8.63 7.84 7.67
N PHE A 39 -8.80 9.10 8.10
CA PHE A 39 -7.91 9.75 9.06
C PHE A 39 -7.75 8.97 10.37
N LEU A 40 -8.84 8.50 10.97
CA LEU A 40 -8.80 7.76 12.24
C LEU A 40 -8.16 6.38 12.09
N SER A 41 -8.53 5.63 11.05
CA SER A 41 -7.96 4.31 10.74
C SER A 41 -6.47 4.41 10.40
N HIS A 42 -6.08 5.43 9.64
CA HIS A 42 -4.69 5.72 9.30
C HIS A 42 -3.85 6.00 10.54
N LEU A 43 -4.30 6.88 11.44
CA LEU A 43 -3.57 7.17 12.69
C LEU A 43 -3.42 5.93 13.58
N ARG A 44 -4.49 5.13 13.70
CA ARG A 44 -4.48 3.91 14.50
C ARG A 44 -3.46 2.90 13.96
N LEU A 45 -3.48 2.66 12.65
CA LEU A 45 -2.55 1.73 12.03
C LEU A 45 -1.11 2.26 12.04
N PHE A 46 -0.90 3.56 11.78
CA PHE A 46 0.41 4.19 11.88
C PHE A 46 1.03 3.99 13.27
N LYS A 47 0.23 4.23 14.33
CA LYS A 47 0.67 3.98 15.71
C LYS A 47 1.00 2.51 15.95
N ALA A 48 0.15 1.59 15.50
CA ALA A 48 0.39 0.15 15.64
C ALA A 48 1.70 -0.25 14.96
N LEU A 49 1.87 0.08 13.68
CA LEU A 49 3.05 -0.28 12.89
C LEU A 49 4.34 0.33 13.44
N SER A 50 4.29 1.55 14.00
CA SER A 50 5.46 2.20 14.62
C SER A 50 6.06 1.44 15.80
N LEU A 51 5.31 0.50 16.39
CA LEU A 51 5.78 -0.38 17.46
C LEU A 51 6.44 -1.67 16.95
N HIS A 52 6.37 -1.94 15.64
CA HIS A 52 6.91 -3.13 14.98
C HIS A 52 8.01 -2.74 13.99
N SER A 53 9.15 -2.31 14.52
CA SER A 53 10.29 -1.82 13.72
C SER A 53 10.97 -2.89 12.87
N ASP A 54 10.61 -4.17 13.05
CA ASP A 54 11.08 -5.28 12.24
C ASP A 54 10.36 -5.38 10.89
N THR A 55 9.21 -4.70 10.74
CA THR A 55 8.48 -4.65 9.46
C THR A 55 9.04 -3.62 8.50
N GLN A 56 9.12 -3.96 7.22
CA GLN A 56 9.57 -3.11 6.12
C GLN A 56 8.42 -2.44 5.37
N CYS A 57 7.18 -2.67 5.80
CA CYS A 57 6.02 -2.01 5.24
C CYS A 57 5.90 -0.59 5.80
N HIS A 58 5.66 0.40 4.94
CA HIS A 58 5.55 1.80 5.32
C HIS A 58 4.11 2.29 5.25
N ILE A 59 3.80 3.29 6.08
CA ILE A 59 2.52 4.00 6.06
C ILE A 59 2.84 5.50 5.99
N PRO A 60 2.18 6.26 5.10
CA PRO A 60 2.38 7.70 5.04
C PRO A 60 2.18 8.37 6.40
N ARG A 61 3.06 9.29 6.80
CA ARG A 61 2.78 10.10 8.00
C ARG A 61 1.52 10.94 7.81
N VAL A 62 0.72 11.06 8.86
CA VAL A 62 -0.42 11.97 8.90
C VAL A 62 0.02 13.32 9.45
N TYR A 63 -0.21 14.40 8.71
CA TYR A 63 0.19 15.75 9.11
C TYR A 63 -0.97 16.59 9.65
N SER A 64 -2.15 16.50 9.03
CA SER A 64 -3.30 17.31 9.45
C SER A 64 -4.62 16.83 8.86
N TYR A 65 -5.73 17.19 9.52
CA TYR A 65 -7.08 17.14 8.97
C TYR A 65 -7.67 18.56 9.01
N VAL A 66 -8.05 19.10 7.86
CA VAL A 66 -8.55 20.46 7.68
C VAL A 66 -10.05 20.42 7.46
N ASN A 67 -10.77 21.08 8.36
CA ASN A 67 -12.22 21.22 8.27
C ASN A 67 -12.62 22.20 7.15
N LYS A 68 -13.76 21.98 6.50
CA LYS A 68 -14.37 22.92 5.54
C LYS A 68 -14.57 24.34 6.10
N ASP A 69 -14.78 24.45 7.40
CA ASP A 69 -15.03 25.73 8.08
C ASP A 69 -13.72 26.47 8.46
N ASN A 70 -12.55 25.89 8.18
CA ASN A 70 -11.26 26.56 8.35
C ASN A 70 -11.00 27.57 7.23
N THR A 71 -11.62 28.75 7.34
CA THR A 71 -11.54 29.82 6.35
C THR A 71 -10.09 30.25 6.08
N ALA A 72 -9.25 30.37 7.13
CA ALA A 72 -7.86 30.76 6.98
C ALA A 72 -7.07 29.82 6.04
N TRP A 73 -7.26 28.51 6.17
CA TRP A 73 -6.59 27.54 5.28
C TRP A 73 -7.21 27.54 3.88
N TRP A 74 -8.54 27.55 3.79
CA TRP A 74 -9.25 27.50 2.50
C TRP A 74 -9.02 28.76 1.66
N ASP A 75 -9.05 29.95 2.25
CA ASP A 75 -8.79 31.21 1.54
C ASP A 75 -7.35 31.24 0.99
N ALA A 76 -6.39 30.71 1.75
CA ALA A 76 -4.98 30.63 1.34
C ALA A 76 -4.70 29.58 0.25
N ASN A 77 -5.54 28.53 0.11
CA ASN A 77 -5.25 27.39 -0.76
C ASN A 77 -6.22 27.23 -1.94
N THR A 78 -7.45 27.74 -1.86
CA THR A 78 -8.49 27.54 -2.90
C THR A 78 -8.04 28.11 -4.24
N ALA A 79 -7.46 29.31 -4.26
CA ALA A 79 -6.94 29.92 -5.50
C ALA A 79 -5.76 29.15 -6.12
N LEU A 80 -5.11 28.26 -5.36
CA LEU A 80 -4.01 27.42 -5.83
C LEU A 80 -4.50 26.05 -6.32
N LEU A 81 -5.72 25.66 -5.99
CA LEU A 81 -6.31 24.42 -6.49
C LEU A 81 -6.77 24.60 -7.94
N PRO A 82 -6.69 23.56 -8.79
CA PRO A 82 -7.16 23.65 -10.16
C PRO A 82 -8.65 24.08 -10.19
N PRO A 83 -9.03 25.09 -11.01
CA PRO A 83 -10.38 25.66 -11.01
C PRO A 83 -11.51 24.69 -11.41
N ASN A 84 -11.16 23.51 -11.92
CA ASN A 84 -12.08 22.40 -12.23
C ASN A 84 -11.86 21.23 -11.26
N SER A 85 -11.84 21.48 -9.95
CA SER A 85 -12.07 20.37 -9.01
C SER A 85 -13.44 19.80 -9.33
N ASP A 86 -13.55 18.47 -9.49
CA ASP A 86 -14.80 17.78 -9.88
C ASP A 86 -15.96 17.97 -8.88
N PHE A 87 -15.86 18.90 -7.92
CA PHE A 87 -16.77 19.19 -6.84
C PHE A 87 -16.54 20.59 -6.22
N PRO A 88 -17.52 21.14 -5.48
CA PRO A 88 -17.42 22.45 -4.82
C PRO A 88 -16.43 22.47 -3.65
N LEU A 89 -15.73 23.60 -3.49
CA LEU A 89 -14.88 23.94 -2.36
C LEU A 89 -15.53 25.07 -1.54
N PRO A 90 -15.27 25.22 -0.23
CA PRO A 90 -14.39 24.38 0.61
C PRO A 90 -14.98 22.99 0.92
N SER A 91 -14.14 22.04 1.31
CA SER A 91 -14.52 20.67 1.69
C SER A 91 -13.71 20.19 2.91
N GLN A 92 -13.73 18.90 3.22
CA GLN A 92 -12.80 18.31 4.18
C GLN A 92 -11.50 17.93 3.46
N ALA A 93 -10.35 18.13 4.11
CA ALA A 93 -9.06 17.77 3.54
C ALA A 93 -8.15 17.03 4.52
N LEU A 94 -7.58 15.92 4.09
CA LEU A 94 -6.59 15.12 4.82
C LEU A 94 -5.21 15.37 4.20
N ILE A 95 -4.24 15.78 5.04
CA ILE A 95 -2.86 16.07 4.64
C ILE A 95 -1.95 14.96 5.16
N THR A 96 -1.30 14.25 4.25
CA THR A 96 -0.39 13.13 4.58
C THR A 96 0.92 13.26 3.82
N GLU A 97 1.91 12.49 4.24
CA GLU A 97 3.12 12.24 3.47
C GLU A 97 2.78 11.77 2.06
N ARG A 98 3.59 12.24 1.12
CA ARG A 98 3.52 11.83 -0.26
C ARG A 98 4.39 10.60 -0.46
N ILE A 99 3.77 9.49 -0.79
CA ILE A 99 4.49 8.38 -1.43
C ILE A 99 4.97 8.87 -2.79
N LEU A 100 6.28 8.92 -2.98
CA LEU A 100 6.84 9.39 -4.24
C LEU A 100 6.65 8.31 -5.31
N PRO A 101 6.45 8.69 -6.58
CA PRO A 101 6.31 7.72 -7.66
C PRO A 101 7.60 6.93 -7.85
N LEU A 102 7.49 5.75 -8.47
CA LEU A 102 8.65 4.94 -8.84
C LEU A 102 9.67 5.75 -9.67
N PRO A 103 10.99 5.52 -9.48
CA PRO A 103 12.03 6.23 -10.21
C PRO A 103 11.84 6.12 -11.73
N LYS A 104 12.22 7.16 -12.47
CA LYS A 104 12.05 7.22 -13.93
C LYS A 104 12.62 5.99 -14.65
N ILE A 105 13.77 5.49 -14.20
CA ILE A 105 14.41 4.30 -14.76
C ILE A 105 13.52 3.05 -14.61
N ILE A 106 12.91 2.85 -13.44
CA ILE A 106 11.99 1.73 -13.19
C ILE A 106 10.73 1.91 -14.03
N ARG A 107 10.16 3.12 -14.09
CA ARG A 107 8.99 3.41 -14.92
C ARG A 107 9.24 3.12 -16.40
N HIS A 108 10.38 3.55 -16.92
CA HIS A 108 10.78 3.26 -18.30
C HIS A 108 10.98 1.76 -18.52
N ALA A 109 11.62 1.04 -17.60
CA ALA A 109 11.77 -0.41 -17.69
C ALA A 109 10.41 -1.14 -17.71
N LEU A 110 9.46 -0.73 -16.87
CA LEU A 110 8.09 -1.27 -16.88
C LEU A 110 7.38 -1.00 -18.22
N ILE A 111 7.52 0.20 -18.78
CA ILE A 111 6.98 0.54 -20.10
C ILE A 111 7.64 -0.33 -21.17
N ASP A 112 8.96 -0.40 -21.21
CA ASP A 112 9.67 -1.15 -22.23
C ASP A 112 9.36 -2.65 -22.18
N LYS A 113 9.13 -3.21 -20.99
CA LYS A 113 8.77 -4.62 -20.80
C LYS A 113 7.30 -4.91 -21.13
N PHE A 114 6.36 -4.12 -20.62
CA PHE A 114 4.94 -4.49 -20.59
C PHE A 114 4.01 -3.65 -21.49
N CYS A 115 4.49 -2.52 -22.02
CA CYS A 115 3.72 -1.70 -22.96
C CYS A 115 3.87 -2.22 -24.40
N PRO A 116 2.78 -2.26 -25.20
CA PRO A 116 2.88 -2.51 -26.64
C PRO A 116 3.95 -1.64 -27.30
N ALA A 117 4.76 -2.24 -28.19
CA ALA A 117 5.88 -1.56 -28.82
C ALA A 117 5.49 -0.21 -29.48
N ALA A 118 4.32 -0.16 -30.11
CA ALA A 118 3.80 1.05 -30.76
C ALA A 118 3.47 2.20 -29.79
N LEU A 119 3.26 1.92 -28.50
CA LEU A 119 2.83 2.89 -27.49
C LEU A 119 3.95 3.34 -26.55
N ARG A 120 5.12 2.67 -26.56
CA ARG A 120 6.20 2.91 -25.57
C ARG A 120 6.65 4.36 -25.49
N GLU A 121 6.94 4.98 -26.63
CA GLU A 121 7.43 6.36 -26.65
C GLU A 121 6.35 7.35 -26.20
N SER A 122 5.09 7.16 -26.63
CA SER A 122 3.97 7.95 -26.11
C SER A 122 3.75 7.74 -24.61
N ALA A 123 3.93 6.52 -24.10
CA ALA A 123 3.77 6.23 -22.68
C ALA A 123 4.90 6.86 -21.84
N LYS A 124 6.15 6.86 -22.32
CA LYS A 124 7.28 7.55 -21.68
C LYS A 124 7.09 9.07 -21.66
N ALA A 125 6.51 9.62 -22.73
CA ALA A 125 6.24 11.05 -22.85
C ALA A 125 5.01 11.52 -22.06
N ASN A 126 4.07 10.61 -21.74
CA ASN A 126 2.82 10.96 -21.05
C ASN A 126 3.09 11.40 -19.60
N PRO A 127 2.81 12.66 -19.21
CA PRO A 127 3.05 13.15 -17.86
C PRO A 127 2.26 12.41 -16.78
N LEU A 128 1.11 11.82 -17.09
CA LEU A 128 0.31 11.06 -16.11
C LEU A 128 1.03 9.81 -15.61
N ASN A 129 1.94 9.26 -16.41
CA ASN A 129 2.77 8.13 -16.00
C ASN A 129 3.87 8.54 -15.01
N ASN A 130 4.02 9.84 -14.71
CA ASN A 130 4.90 10.33 -13.64
C ASN A 130 4.39 10.05 -12.24
N ASP A 131 3.09 9.81 -12.06
CA ASP A 131 2.49 9.50 -10.75
C ASP A 131 2.37 7.99 -10.50
N CYS A 132 3.32 7.20 -11.01
CA CYS A 132 3.30 5.74 -10.92
C CYS A 132 3.55 5.24 -9.50
N LEU A 133 2.50 4.68 -8.89
CA LEU A 133 2.57 3.74 -7.78
C LEU A 133 2.10 2.39 -8.32
N ALA A 134 2.88 1.33 -8.10
CA ALA A 134 2.57 0.00 -8.62
C ALA A 134 1.81 -0.82 -7.56
N ARG A 135 0.58 -1.23 -7.84
CA ARG A 135 -0.25 -2.05 -6.94
C ARG A 135 0.18 -3.50 -7.00
N MET A 136 0.58 -4.05 -5.87
CA MET A 136 1.27 -5.34 -5.80
C MET A 136 0.29 -6.49 -5.62
N TYR A 137 0.04 -7.29 -6.65
CA TYR A 137 -0.94 -8.36 -6.59
C TYR A 137 -0.27 -9.74 -6.58
N LEU A 138 -0.07 -10.30 -5.38
CA LEU A 138 0.43 -11.67 -5.22
C LEU A 138 -0.65 -12.73 -5.44
N GLY A 139 -1.93 -12.35 -5.33
CA GLY A 139 -3.07 -13.24 -5.56
C GLY A 139 -3.57 -13.28 -6.99
N ARG A 140 -2.90 -12.60 -7.93
CA ARG A 140 -3.36 -12.53 -9.33
C ARG A 140 -2.22 -12.66 -10.32
N ARG A 141 -2.48 -13.44 -11.36
CA ARG A 141 -1.68 -13.54 -12.59
C ARG A 141 -2.45 -12.96 -13.77
N ARG A 142 -1.74 -12.43 -14.76
CA ARG A 142 -2.35 -12.14 -16.06
C ARG A 142 -2.73 -13.45 -16.74
N THR A 143 -3.77 -13.42 -17.57
CA THR A 143 -4.10 -14.58 -18.41
C THR A 143 -2.94 -14.87 -19.36
N PRO A 144 -2.46 -16.12 -19.46
CA PRO A 144 -1.39 -16.48 -20.38
C PRO A 144 -1.73 -16.06 -21.82
N ASN A 145 -0.76 -15.47 -22.52
CA ASN A 145 -0.92 -14.97 -23.89
C ASN A 145 -2.00 -13.90 -24.09
N ALA A 146 -2.48 -13.26 -23.01
CA ALA A 146 -3.38 -12.12 -23.16
C ALA A 146 -2.68 -11.01 -23.97
N PRO A 147 -3.39 -10.38 -24.93
CA PRO A 147 -2.83 -9.23 -25.63
C PRO A 147 -2.53 -8.12 -24.60
N PRO A 148 -1.43 -7.37 -24.77
CA PRO A 148 -1.17 -6.26 -23.87
C PRO A 148 -2.28 -5.23 -23.99
N THR A 149 -2.56 -4.53 -22.88
CA THR A 149 -3.70 -3.61 -22.83
C THR A 149 -3.53 -2.48 -23.86
N PRO A 150 -4.56 -2.20 -24.68
CA PRO A 150 -4.47 -1.15 -25.71
C PRO A 150 -4.33 0.26 -25.11
N ASN A 151 -4.74 0.44 -23.85
CA ASN A 151 -4.63 1.69 -23.09
C ASN A 151 -3.61 1.54 -21.95
N PHE A 152 -2.35 1.26 -22.28
CA PHE A 152 -1.30 1.11 -21.28
C PHE A 152 -1.10 2.40 -20.47
N SER A 153 -1.08 2.28 -19.14
CA SER A 153 -0.87 3.37 -18.20
C SER A 153 -0.07 2.86 -16.99
N LEU A 154 0.85 3.68 -16.51
CA LEU A 154 1.55 3.47 -15.24
C LEU A 154 0.79 4.05 -14.05
N ARG A 155 -0.26 4.84 -14.30
CA ARG A 155 -1.19 5.29 -13.26
C ARG A 155 -2.08 4.11 -12.86
N ASN A 156 -2.13 3.81 -11.57
CA ASN A 156 -2.79 2.60 -11.02
C ASN A 156 -2.27 1.32 -11.71
N PHE A 157 -0.95 1.21 -11.85
CA PHE A 157 -0.34 0.07 -12.53
C PHE A 157 -0.54 -1.20 -11.70
N ASN A 158 -1.30 -2.13 -12.27
CA ASN A 158 -1.56 -3.43 -11.69
C ASN A 158 -0.34 -4.34 -11.88
N PHE A 159 0.44 -4.54 -10.82
CA PHE A 159 1.66 -5.34 -10.87
C PHE A 159 1.35 -6.78 -10.41
N CYS A 160 0.99 -7.63 -11.37
CA CYS A 160 0.61 -9.03 -11.11
C CYS A 160 1.82 -9.92 -10.80
N LEU A 161 1.58 -11.04 -10.12
CA LEU A 161 2.61 -11.99 -9.69
C LEU A 161 3.50 -12.47 -10.84
N ASP A 162 2.92 -12.81 -11.98
CA ASP A 162 3.69 -13.27 -13.15
C ASP A 162 4.65 -12.19 -13.68
N GLN A 163 4.26 -10.91 -13.62
CA GLN A 163 5.13 -9.81 -14.02
C GLN A 163 6.30 -9.61 -13.05
N MET A 164 6.05 -9.80 -11.75
CA MET A 164 7.09 -9.71 -10.74
C MET A 164 8.10 -10.86 -10.87
N LEU A 165 7.61 -12.07 -11.16
CA LEU A 165 8.44 -13.23 -11.44
C LEU A 165 9.27 -13.06 -12.73
N GLU A 166 8.68 -12.53 -13.80
CA GLU A 166 9.39 -12.20 -15.05
C GLU A 166 10.52 -11.17 -14.88
N LEU A 167 10.44 -10.35 -13.82
CA LEU A 167 11.42 -9.35 -13.45
C LEU A 167 12.33 -9.80 -12.30
N GLU A 168 12.22 -11.06 -11.88
CA GLU A 168 13.01 -11.67 -10.80
C GLU A 168 12.95 -10.85 -9.49
N LEU A 169 11.79 -10.28 -9.19
CA LEU A 169 11.57 -9.55 -7.94
C LEU A 169 11.43 -10.51 -6.75
N PRO A 170 11.79 -10.07 -5.52
CA PRO A 170 11.76 -10.90 -4.31
C PRO A 170 10.32 -11.09 -3.79
N VAL A 171 9.49 -11.82 -4.54
CA VAL A 171 8.06 -12.01 -4.24
C VAL A 171 7.80 -12.71 -2.90
N GLU A 172 8.73 -13.55 -2.44
CA GLU A 172 8.64 -14.18 -1.13
C GLU A 172 8.77 -13.17 0.01
N ASP A 173 9.67 -12.20 -0.13
CA ASP A 173 9.86 -11.16 0.87
C ASP A 173 8.64 -10.23 0.89
N TYR A 174 8.06 -9.92 -0.28
CA TYR A 174 6.78 -9.21 -0.32
C TYR A 174 5.66 -9.99 0.36
N ALA A 175 5.58 -11.31 0.18
CA ALA A 175 4.60 -12.13 0.88
C ALA A 175 4.80 -12.11 2.40
N ARG A 176 6.05 -12.17 2.89
CA ARG A 176 6.38 -12.04 4.31
C ARG A 176 5.96 -10.68 4.86
N GLU A 177 6.33 -9.60 4.19
CA GLU A 177 6.01 -8.23 4.65
C GLU A 177 4.51 -7.95 4.65
N MET A 178 3.78 -8.38 3.61
CA MET A 178 2.32 -8.25 3.56
C MET A 178 1.64 -9.08 4.65
N ALA A 179 2.13 -10.29 4.93
CA ALA A 179 1.62 -11.14 6.01
C ALA A 179 1.81 -10.51 7.39
N ALA A 180 3.02 -10.03 7.69
CA ALA A 180 3.32 -9.36 8.95
C ALA A 180 2.48 -8.09 9.11
N CYS A 181 2.37 -7.27 8.05
CA CYS A 181 1.54 -6.07 8.07
C CYS A 181 0.07 -6.41 8.32
N LEU A 182 -0.50 -7.42 7.64
CA LEU A 182 -1.88 -7.83 7.84
C LEU A 182 -2.13 -8.36 9.26
N ALA A 183 -1.18 -9.08 9.85
CA ALA A 183 -1.27 -9.52 11.24
C ALA A 183 -1.30 -8.33 12.21
N ILE A 184 -0.50 -7.28 11.95
CA ILE A 184 -0.53 -6.03 12.73
C ILE A 184 -1.88 -5.33 12.56
N ILE A 185 -2.42 -5.25 11.35
CA ILE A 185 -3.74 -4.66 11.08
C ILE A 185 -4.82 -5.39 11.89
N HIS A 186 -4.88 -6.72 11.81
CA HIS A 186 -5.92 -7.51 12.47
C HIS A 186 -5.79 -7.49 13.99
N TRP A 187 -4.60 -7.73 14.53
CA TRP A 187 -4.44 -8.09 15.95
C TRP A 187 -3.87 -6.97 16.82
N HIS A 188 -3.13 -6.02 16.24
CA HIS A 188 -2.60 -4.89 17.00
C HIS A 188 -3.44 -3.63 16.77
N ALA A 189 -3.72 -3.29 15.51
CA ALA A 189 -4.58 -2.16 15.16
C ALA A 189 -6.06 -2.49 15.37
N ARG A 190 -6.44 -3.77 15.49
CA ARG A 190 -7.83 -4.23 15.68
C ARG A 190 -8.71 -3.71 14.55
N MET A 191 -8.32 -4.02 13.32
CA MET A 191 -8.96 -3.57 12.09
C MET A 191 -9.11 -4.73 11.09
N ASP A 192 -10.10 -4.66 10.21
CA ASP A 192 -10.30 -5.68 9.18
C ASP A 192 -9.39 -5.52 7.95
N GLY A 193 -8.86 -4.33 7.72
CA GLY A 193 -8.06 -4.04 6.52
C GLY A 193 -8.87 -4.01 5.23
N TYR A 194 -10.19 -3.76 5.29
CA TYR A 194 -11.03 -3.69 4.10
C TYR A 194 -10.68 -2.47 3.23
N ASP A 195 -10.53 -2.70 1.93
CA ASP A 195 -10.14 -1.76 0.86
C ASP A 195 -8.75 -1.13 0.98
N ILE A 196 -7.85 -1.67 1.82
CA ILE A 196 -6.47 -1.20 1.85
C ILE A 196 -5.73 -1.53 0.55
N GLU A 197 -4.81 -0.66 0.16
CA GLU A 197 -3.96 -0.84 -1.02
C GLU A 197 -2.50 -1.03 -0.64
N PHE A 198 -1.89 -2.12 -1.11
CA PHE A 198 -0.43 -2.30 -1.07
C PHE A 198 0.22 -1.84 -2.37
N VAL A 199 1.17 -0.91 -2.26
CA VAL A 199 1.85 -0.32 -3.42
C VAL A 199 3.37 -0.29 -3.27
N LEU A 200 4.09 -0.42 -4.38
CA LEU A 200 5.48 0.01 -4.46
C LEU A 200 5.55 1.48 -4.86
N GLY A 201 6.29 2.22 -4.04
CA GLY A 201 6.55 3.64 -4.23
C GLY A 201 7.95 3.98 -3.74
N SER A 202 8.43 5.14 -4.15
CA SER A 202 9.68 5.69 -3.64
C SER A 202 9.47 6.37 -2.30
N ASP A 203 10.45 6.25 -1.42
CA ASP A 203 10.56 7.12 -0.25
C ASP A 203 10.90 8.55 -0.68
N ALA A 204 10.41 9.52 0.09
CA ALA A 204 10.74 10.92 -0.02
C ALA A 204 12.11 11.27 0.59
N GLU A 205 12.77 10.34 1.28
CA GLU A 205 13.98 10.57 2.06
C GLU A 205 14.97 11.51 1.35
N LEU A 206 14.85 12.77 1.76
CA LEU A 206 15.76 13.87 1.53
C LEU A 206 15.86 14.52 2.90
N SER A 207 17.11 14.66 3.36
CA SER A 207 17.60 15.64 4.34
C SER A 207 17.97 15.11 5.74
N TYR A 208 19.26 14.79 5.91
CA TYR A 208 20.10 15.00 7.11
C TYR A 208 19.64 14.44 8.49
N THR A 209 18.51 13.74 8.60
CA THR A 209 18.03 13.16 9.86
C THR A 209 18.48 11.72 10.07
N THR A 210 18.93 11.05 9.02
CA THR A 210 19.41 9.66 9.01
C THR A 210 20.93 9.62 9.08
N ASN A 211 21.52 8.65 9.78
CA ASN A 211 22.99 8.55 9.88
C ASN A 211 23.60 8.27 8.50
N VAL A 212 24.84 8.74 8.27
CA VAL A 212 25.58 8.60 7.00
C VAL A 212 25.68 7.14 6.56
N THR A 213 25.88 6.20 7.48
CA THR A 213 25.95 4.76 7.17
C THR A 213 24.63 4.20 6.63
N GLU A 214 23.50 4.57 7.26
CA GLU A 214 22.15 4.18 6.84
C GLU A 214 21.79 4.81 5.48
N SER A 215 22.10 6.09 5.31
CA SER A 215 21.83 6.82 4.06
C SER A 215 22.68 6.33 2.88
N LEU A 216 23.90 5.89 3.13
CA LEU A 216 24.77 5.33 2.09
C LEU A 216 24.53 3.84 1.82
N GLY A 217 23.82 3.15 2.72
CA GLY A 217 23.71 1.69 2.69
C GLY A 217 25.07 1.00 2.82
N MET A 218 26.01 1.63 3.53
CA MET A 218 27.38 1.16 3.72
C MET A 218 27.68 1.02 5.20
N ASP A 219 28.38 -0.05 5.57
CA ASP A 219 28.92 -0.17 6.93
C ASP A 219 30.17 0.70 7.11
N VAL A 220 30.65 0.81 8.35
CA VAL A 220 31.81 1.65 8.68
C VAL A 220 33.07 1.18 7.95
N LYS A 221 33.24 -0.13 7.73
CA LYS A 221 34.42 -0.68 7.04
C LYS A 221 34.45 -0.30 5.56
N GLN A 222 33.29 -0.34 4.90
CA GLN A 222 33.14 0.11 3.52
C GLN A 222 33.41 1.61 3.38
N LEU A 223 33.03 2.41 4.38
CA LEU A 223 33.36 3.84 4.43
C LEU A 223 34.86 4.10 4.64
N GLU A 224 35.55 3.26 5.42
CA GLU A 224 37.00 3.35 5.63
C GLU A 224 37.82 3.07 4.36
N GLU A 225 37.26 2.30 3.43
CA GLU A 225 37.88 1.99 2.13
C GLU A 225 37.72 3.12 1.09
N LEU A 226 36.84 4.11 1.33
CA LEU A 226 36.65 5.23 0.42
C LEU A 226 37.88 6.16 0.41
N PRO A 227 38.23 6.76 -0.75
CA PRO A 227 39.26 7.78 -0.80
C PRO A 227 39.00 8.91 0.20
N LYS A 228 40.06 9.40 0.85
CA LYS A 228 39.96 10.54 1.76
C LYS A 228 39.34 11.74 1.03
N HIS A 229 38.44 12.44 1.71
CA HIS A 229 37.70 13.60 1.17
C HIS A 229 36.71 13.27 0.05
N THR A 230 36.29 12.00 -0.07
CA THR A 230 35.15 11.65 -0.92
C THR A 230 33.94 12.52 -0.54
N ASP A 231 33.33 13.16 -1.54
CA ASP A 231 32.16 14.00 -1.36
C ASP A 231 30.95 13.12 -1.03
N ILE A 232 30.72 12.97 0.28
CA ILE A 232 29.60 12.19 0.82
C ILE A 232 28.27 12.78 0.38
N GLU A 233 28.17 14.10 0.20
CA GLU A 233 26.93 14.73 -0.23
C GLU A 233 26.62 14.37 -1.69
N VAL A 234 27.63 14.24 -2.56
CA VAL A 234 27.47 13.73 -3.92
C VAL A 234 27.09 12.25 -3.92
N LEU A 235 27.70 11.40 -3.10
CA LEU A 235 27.34 9.99 -2.97
C LEU A 235 25.91 9.81 -2.45
N GLN A 236 25.55 10.57 -1.42
CA GLN A 236 24.19 10.63 -0.89
C GLN A 236 23.23 11.12 -1.96
N ARG A 237 23.53 12.18 -2.73
CA ARG A 237 22.71 12.64 -3.87
C ARG A 237 22.53 11.57 -4.95
N LEU A 238 23.56 10.79 -5.26
CA LEU A 238 23.46 9.68 -6.21
C LEU A 238 22.57 8.56 -5.65
N ASN A 239 22.65 8.26 -4.36
CA ASN A 239 21.72 7.36 -3.68
C ASN A 239 20.31 7.95 -3.54
N PHE A 240 20.14 9.26 -3.36
CA PHE A 240 18.85 9.95 -3.34
C PHE A 240 18.19 9.94 -4.72
N GLN A 241 19.00 9.95 -5.80
CA GLN A 241 18.51 9.66 -7.15
C GLN A 241 18.10 8.20 -7.33
N ARG A 242 18.66 7.28 -6.53
CA ARG A 242 18.20 5.90 -6.32
C ARG A 242 17.20 5.85 -5.16
N ARG A 243 16.13 6.65 -5.23
CA ARG A 243 15.08 6.64 -4.19
C ARG A 243 14.76 5.20 -3.78
N ALA A 244 14.87 4.89 -2.50
CA ALA A 244 14.57 3.56 -2.01
C ALA A 244 13.13 3.23 -2.38
N VAL A 245 12.94 2.18 -3.17
CA VAL A 245 11.60 1.64 -3.45
C VAL A 245 11.18 0.85 -2.21
N ARG A 246 10.04 1.22 -1.65
CA ARG A 246 9.48 0.63 -0.44
C ARG A 246 8.08 0.10 -0.74
N LEU A 247 7.66 -0.87 0.08
CA LEU A 247 6.27 -1.31 0.16
C LEU A 247 5.51 -0.35 1.06
N TRP A 248 4.37 0.16 0.58
CA TRP A 248 3.51 1.08 1.32
C TRP A 248 2.10 0.52 1.42
N VAL A 249 1.40 0.84 2.51
CA VAL A 249 -0.05 0.65 2.66
C VAL A 249 -0.76 2.00 2.68
N LEU A 250 -1.88 2.11 1.97
CA LEU A 250 -2.71 3.31 1.93
C LEU A 250 -4.20 2.96 1.71
N ASP A 251 -5.05 3.98 1.69
CA ASP A 251 -6.52 3.95 1.58
C ASP A 251 -7.21 3.20 2.73
N PHE A 252 -7.52 3.92 3.81
CA PHE A 252 -8.09 3.33 5.02
C PHE A 252 -9.55 3.71 5.25
N ASN A 253 -10.20 4.31 4.26
CA ASN A 253 -11.53 4.92 4.33
C ASN A 253 -12.67 3.91 4.56
N LEU A 254 -12.47 2.63 4.22
CA LEU A 254 -13.48 1.58 4.42
C LEU A 254 -13.07 0.53 5.48
N CYS A 255 -11.95 0.72 6.17
CA CYS A 255 -11.55 -0.19 7.24
C CYS A 255 -12.54 -0.12 8.40
N THR A 256 -13.01 -1.28 8.84
CA THR A 256 -13.75 -1.41 10.10
C THR A 256 -12.78 -1.50 11.26
N ARG A 257 -12.97 -0.67 12.27
CA ARG A 257 -12.23 -0.70 13.54
C ARG A 257 -13.03 -1.50 14.57
N PHE A 258 -12.42 -2.52 15.15
CA PHE A 258 -12.99 -3.26 16.28
C PHE A 258 -12.68 -2.55 17.61
N PRO A 259 -13.51 -2.75 18.65
CA PRO A 259 -13.16 -2.44 20.02
C PRO A 259 -11.82 -3.07 20.41
N THR A 260 -11.06 -2.41 21.28
CA THR A 260 -9.75 -2.92 21.72
C THR A 260 -9.85 -3.90 22.90
N ASP A 261 -11.07 -4.17 23.37
CA ASP A 261 -11.32 -5.10 24.47
C ASP A 261 -11.23 -6.55 23.97
N ASP A 262 -10.42 -7.36 24.65
CA ASP A 262 -10.26 -8.77 24.33
C ASP A 262 -11.55 -9.57 24.59
N ALA A 263 -12.39 -9.15 25.55
CA ALA A 263 -13.68 -9.80 25.80
C ALA A 263 -14.61 -9.70 24.59
N PHE A 264 -14.63 -8.54 23.91
CA PHE A 264 -15.38 -8.36 22.67
C PHE A 264 -14.94 -9.36 21.59
N PHE A 265 -13.64 -9.64 21.46
CA PHE A 265 -13.14 -10.61 20.49
C PHE A 265 -13.59 -12.04 20.76
N LEU A 266 -13.72 -12.40 22.04
CA LEU A 266 -14.19 -13.73 22.45
C LEU A 266 -15.70 -13.88 22.25
N GLU A 267 -16.47 -12.84 22.55
CA GLU A 267 -17.93 -12.84 22.39
C GLU A 267 -18.37 -12.82 20.92
N HIS A 268 -17.59 -12.15 20.05
CA HIS A 268 -17.90 -11.95 18.64
C HIS A 268 -16.93 -12.67 17.70
N GLU A 269 -16.30 -13.77 18.15
CA GLU A 269 -15.25 -14.48 17.42
C GLU A 269 -15.66 -14.82 15.98
N GLU A 270 -16.83 -15.43 15.77
CA GLU A 270 -17.28 -15.83 14.42
C GLU A 270 -17.55 -14.64 13.50
N GLU A 271 -18.13 -13.56 14.04
CA GLU A 271 -18.45 -12.34 13.28
C GLU A 271 -17.17 -11.63 12.83
N ILE A 272 -16.19 -11.53 13.74
CA ILE A 272 -14.88 -10.94 13.45
C ILE A 272 -14.16 -11.77 12.39
N ILE A 273 -14.05 -13.09 12.58
CA ILE A 273 -13.39 -13.96 11.60
C ILE A 273 -14.07 -13.86 10.23
N HIS A 274 -15.40 -13.86 10.19
CA HIS A 274 -16.13 -13.67 8.95
C HIS A 274 -15.79 -12.32 8.28
N GLN A 275 -15.75 -11.22 9.04
CA GLN A 275 -15.39 -9.89 8.53
C GLN A 275 -13.95 -9.85 8.00
N LEU A 276 -13.00 -10.48 8.71
CA LEU A 276 -11.60 -10.57 8.27
C LEU A 276 -11.47 -11.36 6.96
N VAL A 277 -12.17 -12.50 6.83
CA VAL A 277 -12.19 -13.30 5.60
C VAL A 277 -12.83 -12.51 4.45
N LEU A 278 -13.91 -11.79 4.73
CA LEU A 278 -14.55 -10.92 3.74
C LEU A 278 -13.55 -9.87 3.24
N ALA A 279 -12.87 -9.16 4.14
CA ALA A 279 -11.87 -8.17 3.75
C ALA A 279 -10.70 -8.77 2.96
N PHE A 280 -10.22 -9.96 3.35
CA PHE A 280 -9.14 -10.63 2.63
C PHE A 280 -9.46 -10.86 1.14
N PHE A 281 -10.69 -11.29 0.83
CA PHE A 281 -11.08 -11.64 -0.54
C PHE A 281 -11.75 -10.52 -1.33
N GLU A 282 -12.45 -9.60 -0.69
CA GLU A 282 -13.08 -8.47 -1.37
C GLU A 282 -12.11 -7.34 -1.67
N ASN A 283 -10.95 -7.31 -1.02
CA ASN A 283 -9.86 -6.46 -1.47
C ASN A 283 -9.44 -6.84 -2.89
N ASP A 284 -8.75 -5.91 -3.56
CA ASP A 284 -7.96 -6.31 -4.72
C ASP A 284 -6.95 -7.41 -4.30
N PRO A 285 -6.49 -8.26 -5.24
CA PRO A 285 -5.80 -9.52 -4.93
C PRO A 285 -4.34 -9.32 -4.50
N TYR A 286 -4.13 -8.55 -3.43
CA TYR A 286 -2.82 -8.23 -2.85
C TYR A 286 -2.14 -9.47 -2.27
N TYR A 287 -2.89 -10.29 -1.54
CA TYR A 287 -2.38 -11.44 -0.81
C TYR A 287 -2.27 -12.70 -1.69
N PRO A 288 -1.28 -13.58 -1.47
CA PRO A 288 -1.27 -14.91 -2.07
C PRO A 288 -2.57 -15.65 -1.74
N LEU A 289 -3.12 -16.39 -2.69
CA LEU A 289 -4.36 -17.15 -2.49
C LEU A 289 -4.07 -18.58 -2.02
N PRO A 290 -4.92 -19.14 -1.13
CA PRO A 290 -4.85 -20.55 -0.80
C PRO A 290 -5.24 -21.44 -1.98
N LEU A 291 -4.87 -22.73 -1.91
CA LEU A 291 -5.29 -23.78 -2.84
C LEU A 291 -4.87 -23.62 -4.30
N MET A 292 -3.95 -22.69 -4.60
CA MET A 292 -3.43 -22.50 -5.95
C MET A 292 -2.69 -23.76 -6.46
N GLU A 293 -2.79 -24.02 -7.75
CA GLU A 293 -2.26 -25.25 -8.38
C GLU A 293 -0.77 -25.20 -8.70
N MET A 294 -0.20 -24.01 -8.86
CA MET A 294 1.21 -23.82 -9.21
C MET A 294 2.11 -23.90 -7.97
N ASN A 295 3.31 -24.48 -8.12
CA ASN A 295 4.27 -24.64 -7.02
C ASN A 295 4.62 -23.30 -6.34
N VAL A 296 4.94 -22.27 -7.14
CA VAL A 296 5.30 -20.94 -6.64
C VAL A 296 4.16 -20.33 -5.82
N ASP A 297 2.93 -20.45 -6.29
CA ASP A 297 1.76 -19.88 -5.63
C ASP A 297 1.47 -20.59 -4.29
N ARG A 298 1.62 -21.93 -4.25
CA ARG A 298 1.54 -22.70 -2.99
C ARG A 298 2.62 -22.30 -1.98
N GLU A 299 3.83 -22.10 -2.47
CA GLU A 299 4.96 -21.67 -1.65
C GLU A 299 4.72 -20.28 -1.07
N LEU A 300 4.27 -19.32 -1.88
CA LEU A 300 3.91 -17.98 -1.42
C LEU A 300 2.78 -18.00 -0.38
N TRP A 301 1.75 -18.83 -0.57
CA TRP A 301 0.72 -19.01 0.46
C TRP A 301 1.28 -19.60 1.76
N SER A 302 2.17 -20.59 1.66
CA SER A 302 2.83 -21.19 2.83
C SER A 302 3.66 -20.15 3.59
N ILE A 303 4.47 -19.36 2.88
CA ILE A 303 5.28 -18.29 3.45
C ILE A 303 4.38 -17.25 4.13
N PHE A 304 3.34 -16.80 3.43
CA PHE A 304 2.38 -15.84 3.97
C PHE A 304 1.73 -16.36 5.26
N ARG A 305 1.25 -17.61 5.25
CA ARG A 305 0.63 -18.25 6.41
C ARG A 305 1.57 -18.31 7.61
N GLN A 306 2.80 -18.78 7.40
CA GLN A 306 3.79 -18.93 8.46
C GLN A 306 4.15 -17.58 9.10
N GLU A 307 4.41 -16.57 8.26
CA GLU A 307 4.79 -15.25 8.75
C GLU A 307 3.61 -14.54 9.44
N TYR A 308 2.40 -14.70 8.92
CA TYR A 308 1.18 -14.18 9.55
C TYR A 308 0.96 -14.79 10.94
N GLU A 309 1.02 -16.12 11.08
CA GLU A 309 0.88 -16.81 12.37
C GLU A 309 2.01 -16.40 13.33
N ARG A 310 3.26 -16.31 12.84
CA ARG A 310 4.43 -15.87 13.65
C ARG A 310 4.21 -14.46 14.22
N LYS A 311 3.91 -13.49 13.36
CA LYS A 311 3.70 -12.09 13.79
C LYS A 311 2.46 -11.95 14.67
N ALA A 312 1.39 -12.68 14.39
CA ALA A 312 0.20 -12.67 15.23
C ALA A 312 0.47 -13.26 16.64
N ALA A 313 1.25 -14.33 16.74
CA ALA A 313 1.66 -14.91 18.02
C ALA A 313 2.54 -13.93 18.83
N GLU A 314 3.42 -13.19 18.16
CA GLU A 314 4.20 -12.10 18.78
C GLU A 314 3.30 -11.00 19.33
N ILE A 315 2.28 -10.57 18.59
CA ILE A 315 1.33 -9.52 19.02
C ILE A 315 0.47 -10.01 20.20
N LEU A 316 -0.04 -11.24 20.13
CA LEU A 316 -0.99 -11.81 21.09
C LEU A 316 -0.32 -12.62 22.21
N HIS A 317 1.00 -12.48 22.39
CA HIS A 317 1.76 -13.25 23.39
C HIS A 317 1.22 -13.09 24.82
N ALA A 318 0.70 -11.90 25.14
CA ALA A 318 0.13 -11.57 26.45
C ALA A 318 -1.37 -11.92 26.59
N THR A 319 -2.03 -12.34 25.50
CA THR A 319 -3.47 -12.64 25.47
C THR A 319 -3.71 -14.06 24.97
N GLU A 320 -3.43 -15.04 25.82
CA GLU A 320 -3.52 -16.48 25.50
C GLU A 320 -4.89 -16.87 24.90
N ALA A 321 -5.97 -16.29 25.42
CA ALA A 321 -7.34 -16.56 24.98
C ALA A 321 -7.62 -16.21 23.51
N LEU A 322 -6.80 -15.35 22.88
CA LEU A 322 -6.98 -14.95 21.47
C LEU A 322 -6.00 -15.64 20.51
N GLN A 323 -5.05 -16.43 21.01
CA GLN A 323 -3.96 -16.97 20.19
C GLN A 323 -4.42 -18.00 19.14
N HIS A 324 -5.62 -18.56 19.27
CA HIS A 324 -6.19 -19.45 18.24
C HIS A 324 -6.79 -18.70 17.05
N LEU A 325 -7.18 -17.43 17.22
CA LEU A 325 -7.89 -16.65 16.20
C LEU A 325 -7.11 -16.46 14.89
N PRO A 326 -5.79 -16.17 14.89
CA PRO A 326 -5.02 -16.01 13.65
C PRO A 326 -5.08 -17.26 12.76
N ARG A 327 -4.93 -18.43 13.36
CA ARG A 327 -5.03 -19.72 12.65
C ARG A 327 -6.46 -20.01 12.22
N LYS A 328 -7.46 -19.65 13.03
CA LYS A 328 -8.88 -19.76 12.67
C LYS A 328 -9.20 -18.93 11.42
N PHE A 329 -8.71 -17.68 11.36
CA PHE A 329 -8.84 -16.81 10.19
C PHE A 329 -8.25 -17.45 8.93
N LEU A 330 -6.99 -17.91 8.99
CA LEU A 330 -6.33 -18.52 7.84
C LEU A 330 -7.03 -19.80 7.35
N ASN A 331 -7.49 -20.64 8.28
CA ASN A 331 -8.26 -21.84 7.93
C ASN A 331 -9.61 -21.47 7.29
N ALA A 332 -10.29 -20.44 7.82
CA ALA A 332 -11.54 -19.94 7.24
C ALA A 332 -11.33 -19.37 5.82
N CYS A 333 -10.19 -18.75 5.52
CA CYS A 333 -9.84 -18.35 4.16
C CYS A 333 -9.72 -19.56 3.22
N VAL A 334 -9.05 -20.64 3.65
CA VAL A 334 -8.93 -21.88 2.87
C VAL A 334 -10.30 -22.51 2.63
N GLU A 335 -11.15 -22.60 3.65
CA GLU A 335 -12.50 -23.16 3.54
C GLU A 335 -13.39 -22.35 2.61
N ARG A 336 -13.32 -21.02 2.69
CA ARG A 336 -14.07 -20.12 1.80
C ARG A 336 -13.63 -20.31 0.35
N GLU A 337 -12.33 -20.37 0.09
CA GLU A 337 -11.80 -20.61 -1.26
C GLU A 337 -12.22 -21.97 -1.81
N GLN A 338 -12.11 -23.03 -1.00
CA GLN A 338 -12.56 -24.38 -1.36
C GLN A 338 -14.03 -24.38 -1.80
N LYS A 339 -14.92 -23.73 -1.03
CA LYS A 339 -16.35 -23.60 -1.37
C LYS A 339 -16.61 -22.84 -2.68
N LYS A 340 -15.76 -21.86 -3.03
CA LYS A 340 -15.89 -21.11 -4.30
C LYS A 340 -15.43 -21.96 -5.49
N LEU A 341 -14.35 -22.72 -5.32
CA LEU A 341 -13.85 -23.66 -6.33
C LEU A 341 -14.84 -24.78 -6.62
N GLU A 342 -15.45 -25.37 -5.59
CA GLU A 342 -16.51 -26.38 -5.73
C GLU A 342 -17.74 -25.88 -6.49
N LYS A 343 -18.00 -24.58 -6.41
CA LYS A 343 -19.07 -23.89 -7.18
C LYS A 343 -18.64 -23.48 -8.58
N GLY A 344 -17.39 -23.74 -8.98
CA GLY A 344 -16.85 -23.38 -10.29
C GLY A 344 -16.60 -21.88 -10.48
N LEU A 345 -16.49 -21.08 -9.41
CA LEU A 345 -16.32 -19.63 -9.48
C LEU A 345 -14.87 -19.17 -9.73
N GLY A 346 -13.92 -20.11 -9.69
CA GLY A 346 -12.49 -19.83 -9.84
C GLY A 346 -11.85 -19.27 -8.57
N HIS A 347 -10.52 -19.08 -8.65
CA HIS A 347 -9.73 -18.59 -7.53
C HIS A 347 -9.96 -17.11 -7.23
N GLY A 348 -9.95 -16.73 -5.95
CA GLY A 348 -10.02 -15.34 -5.51
C GLY A 348 -11.31 -14.63 -5.91
N HIS A 349 -12.38 -15.38 -6.15
CA HIS A 349 -13.68 -14.83 -6.53
C HIS A 349 -14.14 -13.78 -5.51
N ARG A 350 -14.68 -12.65 -5.99
CA ARG A 350 -15.21 -11.56 -5.17
C ARG A 350 -16.72 -11.51 -5.31
N ASP A 351 -17.41 -11.43 -4.18
CA ASP A 351 -18.88 -11.44 -4.09
C ASP A 351 -19.48 -10.04 -4.29
N PHE A 352 -18.76 -8.99 -3.91
CA PHE A 352 -19.30 -7.62 -3.90
C PHE A 352 -18.57 -6.67 -4.85
N LYS A 353 -17.25 -6.85 -5.04
CA LYS A 353 -16.50 -6.07 -6.02
C LYS A 353 -16.38 -6.84 -7.35
N GLY A 354 -17.09 -6.39 -8.37
CA GLY A 354 -16.95 -6.86 -9.76
C GLY A 354 -15.95 -6.03 -10.52
#